data_AF-A0A1R3H7G4-F1
#
_entry.id   AF-A0A1R3H7G4-F1
#
_cell.length_a   1.000
_cell.length_b   1.000
_cell.length_c   1.000
_cell.angle_alpha   90.00
_cell.angle_beta   90.00
_cell.angle_gamma   90.00
#
_symmetry.space_group_name_H-M   'P 1'
#
loop_
_entity.id
_entity.type
_entity.pdbx_description
1 polymer ?
#
loop_
_entity_poly.entity_id
_entity_poly.type
_entity_poly.pdbx_seq_one_letter_code
_entity_poly.pdbx_strand_id
1 'polypeptide(L)'
;MHRFSKYLYSHLSRHFSTLPKLPHLTKIPSKYRTRAIKDAQKALTDYLHGTRYVPFVYAENISKYSLYSLSGLISDIDFSSTGFTRNILEFLRCHPINEFEFFFESIGIDYKEVSGLLPANKFSFSEDERLLDAASALCEFGFPWNRIGIEFSKACKIVKVKPKVLNRKPEILEQKLNFLCHETGVSLDYLDIFPALLCFNLENRIKPRYRFYKWLTEKGWCTRNYSIASIVATSEKTFVARIHGIHPDAVKEWYEKYSCSKPGNNS
;
A
#
# COMPACT_ATOMS: atom_id res chain seq x y z
N MET A 1 -6.02 19.60 -7.11
CA MET A 1 -6.39 18.17 -6.98
C MET A 1 -6.06 17.32 -8.21
N HIS A 2 -6.15 17.80 -9.47
CA HIS A 2 -5.86 16.98 -10.67
C HIS A 2 -4.39 16.61 -10.98
N ARG A 3 -3.39 17.28 -10.39
CA ARG A 3 -1.96 16.97 -10.65
C ARG A 3 -1.41 15.78 -9.85
N PHE A 4 -2.10 15.40 -8.78
CA PHE A 4 -1.70 14.36 -7.81
C PHE A 4 -1.86 12.95 -8.39
N SER A 5 -2.99 12.70 -9.06
CA SER A 5 -3.34 11.42 -9.69
C SER A 5 -2.38 11.02 -10.82
N LYS A 6 -1.90 11.99 -11.62
CA LYS A 6 -1.10 11.72 -12.82
C LYS A 6 0.34 11.28 -12.51
N TYR A 7 0.88 11.70 -11.36
CA TYR A 7 2.24 11.37 -10.93
C TYR A 7 2.32 9.99 -10.25
N LEU A 8 1.25 9.60 -9.53
CA LEU A 8 1.10 8.24 -8.99
C LEU A 8 0.95 7.22 -10.12
N TYR A 9 0.17 7.53 -11.15
CA TYR A 9 -0.14 6.61 -12.25
C TYR A 9 1.09 6.20 -13.09
N SER A 10 2.00 7.14 -13.40
CA SER A 10 3.16 6.88 -14.26
C SER A 10 4.27 6.07 -13.56
N HIS A 11 4.37 6.16 -12.24
CA HIS A 11 5.42 5.50 -11.47
C HIS A 11 5.08 4.04 -11.11
N LEU A 12 3.79 3.67 -11.13
CA LEU A 12 3.28 2.35 -10.70
C LEU A 12 3.15 1.32 -11.84
N SER A 13 3.29 1.74 -13.10
CA SER A 13 3.02 0.92 -14.29
C SER A 13 4.16 -0.05 -14.69
N ARG A 14 5.38 0.14 -14.18
CA ARG A 14 6.60 -0.44 -14.78
C ARG A 14 6.93 -1.91 -14.42
N HIS A 15 6.11 -2.62 -13.65
CA HIS A 15 6.52 -3.93 -13.08
C HIS A 15 5.68 -5.17 -13.42
N PHE A 16 4.74 -5.13 -14.37
CA PHE A 16 3.84 -6.27 -14.61
C PHE A 16 3.87 -6.78 -16.05
N SER A 17 4.97 -7.43 -16.43
CA SER A 17 5.11 -8.13 -17.72
C SER A 17 5.23 -9.65 -17.61
N THR A 18 5.17 -10.23 -16.40
CA THR A 18 5.19 -11.70 -16.23
C THR A 18 4.01 -12.19 -15.41
N LEU A 19 3.24 -13.15 -15.96
CA LEU A 19 2.17 -13.84 -15.25
C LEU A 19 2.79 -14.63 -14.07
N PRO A 20 2.21 -14.61 -12.86
CA PRO A 20 2.66 -15.45 -11.77
C PRO A 20 2.53 -16.94 -12.15
N LYS A 21 3.40 -17.80 -11.59
CA LYS A 21 3.26 -19.26 -11.74
C LYS A 21 2.03 -19.72 -10.97
N LEU A 22 0.90 -19.87 -11.66
CA LEU A 22 -0.37 -20.28 -11.05
C LEU A 22 -0.38 -21.78 -10.76
N PRO A 23 -0.82 -22.19 -9.56
CA PRO A 23 -0.99 -23.59 -9.23
C PRO A 23 -2.23 -24.17 -9.94
N HIS A 24 -2.36 -25.50 -9.98
CA HIS A 24 -3.59 -26.23 -10.35
C HIS A 24 -4.16 -26.12 -11.79
N LEU A 25 -3.49 -25.45 -12.74
CA LEU A 25 -3.94 -25.40 -14.16
C LEU A 25 -3.50 -26.62 -15.02
N THR A 26 -3.28 -27.78 -14.42
CA THR A 26 -2.80 -28.98 -15.12
C THR A 26 -3.87 -29.59 -16.03
N LYS A 27 -5.16 -29.46 -15.66
CA LYS A 27 -6.31 -29.95 -16.45
C LYS A 27 -6.58 -29.13 -17.72
N ILE A 28 -6.03 -27.91 -17.80
CA ILE A 28 -6.24 -27.02 -18.95
C ILE A 28 -5.03 -27.11 -19.90
N PRO A 29 -5.23 -27.45 -21.19
CA PRO A 29 -4.15 -27.48 -22.16
C PRO A 29 -3.42 -26.14 -22.23
N SER A 30 -2.09 -26.17 -22.28
CA SER A 30 -1.22 -24.97 -22.20
C SER A 30 -1.64 -23.87 -23.19
N LYS A 31 -2.01 -24.25 -24.42
CA LYS A 31 -2.46 -23.35 -25.48
C LYS A 31 -3.74 -22.56 -25.15
N TYR A 32 -4.56 -23.05 -24.21
CA TYR A 32 -5.82 -22.40 -23.82
C TYR A 32 -5.75 -21.68 -22.47
N ARG A 33 -4.67 -21.82 -21.69
CA ARG A 33 -4.60 -21.27 -20.31
C ARG A 33 -4.89 -19.77 -20.23
N THR A 34 -4.27 -18.98 -21.12
CA THR A 34 -4.51 -17.52 -21.15
C THR A 34 -5.97 -17.19 -21.44
N ARG A 35 -6.60 -17.93 -22.35
CA ARG A 35 -8.03 -17.76 -22.68
C ARG A 35 -8.90 -18.19 -21.50
N ALA A 36 -8.64 -19.35 -20.93
CA ALA A 36 -9.35 -19.86 -19.77
C ALA A 36 -9.32 -18.91 -18.58
N ILE A 37 -8.17 -18.28 -18.30
CA ILE A 37 -8.05 -17.25 -17.27
C ILE A 37 -8.93 -16.05 -17.60
N LYS A 38 -8.89 -15.52 -18.83
CA LYS A 38 -9.75 -14.40 -19.23
C LYS A 38 -11.24 -14.73 -19.14
N ASP A 39 -11.62 -15.92 -19.58
CA ASP A 39 -13.00 -16.41 -19.53
C ASP A 39 -13.47 -16.56 -18.07
N ALA A 40 -12.58 -16.99 -17.17
CA ALA A 40 -12.81 -17.09 -15.74
C ALA A 40 -12.92 -15.73 -15.05
N GLN A 41 -12.03 -14.79 -15.38
CA GLN A 41 -12.10 -13.42 -14.89
C GLN A 41 -13.42 -12.76 -15.29
N LYS A 42 -13.85 -12.97 -16.54
CA LYS A 42 -15.14 -12.49 -17.03
C LYS A 42 -16.31 -13.12 -16.27
N ALA A 43 -16.33 -14.45 -16.15
CA ALA A 43 -17.39 -15.16 -15.42
C ALA A 43 -17.48 -14.72 -13.95
N LEU A 44 -16.33 -14.54 -13.28
CA LEU A 44 -16.29 -14.07 -11.90
C LEU A 44 -16.78 -12.62 -11.79
N THR A 45 -16.42 -11.74 -12.73
CA THR A 45 -16.92 -10.35 -12.77
C THR A 45 -18.44 -10.35 -12.93
N ASP A 46 -18.96 -11.12 -13.90
CA ASP A 46 -20.40 -11.24 -14.17
C ASP A 46 -21.15 -11.78 -12.94
N TYR A 47 -20.57 -12.76 -12.22
CA TYR A 47 -21.12 -13.31 -10.99
C TYR A 47 -21.15 -12.27 -9.85
N LEU A 48 -20.00 -11.66 -9.53
CA LEU A 48 -19.89 -10.69 -8.44
C LEU A 48 -20.81 -9.49 -8.68
N HIS A 49 -20.85 -8.98 -9.91
CA HIS A 49 -21.70 -7.84 -10.23
C HIS A 49 -23.18 -8.21 -10.33
N GLY A 50 -23.51 -9.23 -11.13
CA GLY A 50 -24.90 -9.55 -11.46
C GLY A 50 -25.64 -10.37 -10.40
N THR A 51 -24.91 -11.15 -9.59
CA THR A 51 -25.51 -12.02 -8.55
C THR A 51 -25.23 -11.52 -7.14
N ARG A 52 -24.06 -10.91 -6.91
CA ARG A 52 -23.62 -10.49 -5.56
C ARG A 52 -23.70 -8.98 -5.35
N TYR A 53 -24.20 -8.24 -6.33
CA TYR A 53 -24.42 -6.78 -6.28
C TYR A 53 -23.15 -5.96 -5.97
N VAL A 54 -21.97 -6.53 -6.20
CA VAL A 54 -20.71 -5.80 -6.06
C VAL A 54 -20.63 -4.75 -7.18
N PRO A 55 -20.21 -3.50 -6.90
CA PRO A 55 -20.01 -2.49 -7.94
C PRO A 55 -19.10 -3.02 -9.05
N PHE A 56 -19.47 -2.79 -10.32
CA PHE A 56 -18.81 -3.40 -11.48
C PHE A 56 -17.27 -3.18 -11.47
N VAL A 57 -16.83 -1.97 -11.13
CA VAL A 57 -15.39 -1.63 -11.06
C VAL A 57 -14.66 -2.49 -10.02
N TYR A 58 -15.31 -2.79 -8.90
CA TYR A 58 -14.73 -3.64 -7.85
C TYR A 58 -14.78 -5.11 -8.25
N ALA A 59 -15.88 -5.58 -8.84
CA ALA A 59 -15.99 -6.92 -9.39
C ALA A 59 -14.91 -7.21 -10.45
N GLU A 60 -14.65 -6.24 -11.34
CA GLU A 60 -13.58 -6.32 -12.35
C GLU A 60 -12.20 -6.38 -11.70
N ASN A 61 -11.92 -5.51 -10.73
CA ASN A 61 -10.64 -5.49 -10.03
C ASN A 61 -10.41 -6.78 -9.21
N ILE A 62 -11.43 -7.25 -8.49
CA ILE A 62 -11.37 -8.50 -7.73
C ILE A 62 -10.99 -9.64 -8.68
N SER A 63 -11.74 -9.78 -9.79
CA SER A 63 -11.50 -10.83 -10.77
C SER A 63 -10.13 -10.73 -11.43
N LYS A 64 -9.67 -9.51 -11.72
CA LYS A 64 -8.40 -9.26 -12.41
C LYS A 64 -7.19 -9.63 -11.56
N TYR A 65 -7.22 -9.34 -10.26
CA TYR A 65 -6.06 -9.42 -9.38
C TYR A 65 -6.03 -10.63 -8.43
N SER A 66 -7.05 -11.50 -8.45
CA SER A 66 -7.14 -12.70 -7.59
C SER A 66 -6.80 -14.02 -8.34
N LEU A 67 -5.67 -14.05 -9.04
CA LEU A 67 -5.35 -15.16 -9.94
C LEU A 67 -5.10 -16.51 -9.23
N TYR A 68 -4.64 -16.53 -7.98
CA TYR A 68 -4.50 -17.77 -7.20
C TYR A 68 -5.87 -18.34 -6.81
N SER A 69 -6.74 -17.53 -6.21
CA SER A 69 -8.11 -17.92 -5.87
C SER A 69 -8.87 -18.36 -7.12
N LEU A 70 -8.71 -17.61 -8.22
CA LEU A 70 -9.30 -17.94 -9.52
C LEU A 70 -8.76 -19.27 -10.08
N SER A 71 -7.45 -19.54 -9.93
CA SER A 71 -6.85 -20.80 -10.37
C SER A 71 -7.38 -22.01 -9.59
N GLY A 72 -7.63 -21.84 -8.28
CA GLY A 72 -8.30 -22.84 -7.46
C GLY A 72 -9.71 -23.12 -7.96
N LEU A 73 -10.52 -22.07 -8.13
CA LEU A 73 -11.90 -22.17 -8.63
C LEU A 73 -11.98 -22.93 -9.96
N ILE A 74 -11.15 -22.58 -10.94
CA ILE A 74 -11.22 -23.22 -12.26
C ILE A 74 -10.55 -24.59 -12.34
N SER A 75 -9.82 -25.01 -11.31
CA SER A 75 -9.22 -26.34 -11.26
C SER A 75 -10.25 -27.45 -11.03
N ASP A 76 -11.41 -27.10 -10.49
CA ASP A 76 -12.53 -28.02 -10.25
C ASP A 76 -13.53 -28.09 -11.41
N ILE A 77 -13.30 -27.30 -12.47
CA ILE A 77 -14.24 -27.15 -13.59
C ILE A 77 -13.63 -27.76 -14.85
N ASP A 78 -14.38 -28.61 -15.53
CA ASP A 78 -13.95 -29.19 -16.80
C ASP A 78 -13.83 -28.12 -17.88
N PHE A 79 -12.67 -28.09 -18.53
CA PHE A 79 -12.37 -27.12 -19.57
C PHE A 79 -13.17 -27.40 -20.85
N SER A 80 -13.74 -26.33 -21.41
CA SER A 80 -14.44 -26.36 -22.70
C SER A 80 -13.94 -25.22 -23.60
N SER A 81 -13.60 -25.50 -24.85
CA SER A 81 -13.09 -24.48 -25.78
C SER A 81 -14.15 -23.47 -26.25
N THR A 82 -15.44 -23.80 -26.10
CA THR A 82 -16.57 -23.01 -26.62
C THR A 82 -17.54 -22.54 -25.55
N GLY A 83 -17.49 -23.11 -24.34
CA GLY A 83 -18.48 -22.86 -23.28
C GLY A 83 -17.92 -22.60 -21.89
N PHE A 84 -16.63 -22.36 -21.73
CA PHE A 84 -16.00 -22.32 -20.40
C PHE A 84 -16.60 -21.27 -19.47
N THR A 85 -16.82 -20.03 -19.94
CA THR A 85 -17.48 -18.97 -19.15
C THR A 85 -18.85 -19.42 -18.63
N ARG A 86 -19.64 -20.11 -19.45
CA ARG A 86 -20.95 -20.64 -19.04
C ARG A 86 -20.81 -21.70 -17.97
N ASN A 87 -19.90 -22.65 -18.16
CA ASN A 87 -19.63 -23.71 -17.17
C ASN A 87 -19.22 -23.11 -15.81
N ILE A 88 -18.40 -22.06 -15.81
CA ILE A 88 -17.99 -21.36 -14.58
C ILE A 88 -19.17 -20.64 -13.93
N LEU A 89 -19.99 -19.94 -14.70
CA LEU A 89 -21.20 -19.29 -14.17
C LEU A 89 -22.19 -20.30 -13.58
N GLU A 90 -22.41 -21.43 -14.26
CA GLU A 90 -23.24 -22.53 -13.76
C GLU A 90 -22.68 -23.12 -12.46
N PHE A 91 -21.35 -23.30 -12.39
CA PHE A 91 -20.69 -23.75 -11.17
C PHE A 91 -20.89 -22.77 -10.00
N LEU A 92 -20.65 -21.47 -10.22
CA LEU A 92 -20.76 -20.41 -9.21
C LEU A 92 -22.20 -20.20 -8.68
N ARG A 93 -23.22 -20.57 -9.46
CA ARG A 93 -24.62 -20.57 -9.00
C ARG A 93 -24.87 -21.60 -7.91
N CYS A 94 -24.23 -22.75 -8.01
CA CYS A 94 -24.41 -23.86 -7.07
C CYS A 94 -23.36 -23.85 -5.94
N HIS A 95 -22.21 -23.21 -6.17
CA HIS A 95 -21.07 -23.20 -5.26
C HIS A 95 -20.61 -21.75 -5.05
N PRO A 96 -21.21 -21.02 -4.10
CA PRO A 96 -20.77 -19.66 -3.78
C PRO A 96 -19.33 -19.68 -3.28
N ILE A 97 -18.54 -18.72 -3.75
CA ILE A 97 -17.14 -18.54 -3.33
C ILE A 97 -17.06 -17.78 -2.02
N ASN A 98 -15.90 -17.85 -1.36
CA ASN A 98 -15.55 -16.92 -0.31
C ASN A 98 -15.09 -15.59 -0.92
N GLU A 99 -15.97 -14.59 -0.94
CA GLU A 99 -15.69 -13.27 -1.52
C GLU A 99 -14.51 -12.57 -0.83
N PHE A 100 -14.32 -12.79 0.48
CA PHE A 100 -13.21 -12.19 1.22
C PHE A 100 -11.85 -12.79 0.82
N GLU A 101 -11.80 -14.06 0.42
CA GLU A 101 -10.58 -14.69 -0.08
C GLU A 101 -10.11 -14.02 -1.37
N PHE A 102 -11.02 -13.92 -2.34
CA PHE A 102 -10.77 -13.25 -3.62
C PHE A 102 -10.45 -11.76 -3.42
N PHE A 103 -11.17 -11.10 -2.51
CA PHE A 103 -10.96 -9.70 -2.17
C PHE A 103 -9.55 -9.44 -1.64
N PHE A 104 -9.15 -10.15 -0.58
CA PHE A 104 -7.87 -9.91 0.08
C PHE A 104 -6.69 -10.17 -0.87
N GLU A 105 -6.75 -11.24 -1.65
CA GLU A 105 -5.76 -11.47 -2.71
C GLU A 105 -5.76 -10.30 -3.72
N SER A 106 -6.93 -9.87 -4.18
CA SER A 106 -7.05 -8.84 -5.21
C SER A 106 -6.51 -7.47 -4.78
N ILE A 107 -6.55 -7.15 -3.49
CA ILE A 107 -5.98 -5.91 -2.94
C ILE A 107 -4.47 -6.03 -2.65
N GLY A 108 -3.87 -7.18 -2.93
CA GLY A 108 -2.43 -7.40 -2.87
C GLY A 108 -1.93 -8.07 -1.58
N ILE A 109 -2.79 -8.65 -0.76
CA ILE A 109 -2.33 -9.49 0.36
C ILE A 109 -1.74 -10.78 -0.20
N ASP A 110 -0.62 -11.24 0.36
CA ASP A 110 -0.04 -12.54 -0.02
C ASP A 110 -1.07 -13.64 0.23
N TYR A 111 -1.36 -14.46 -0.79
CA TYR A 111 -2.34 -15.54 -0.72
C TYR A 111 -2.12 -16.45 0.50
N LYS A 112 -0.88 -16.64 0.96
CA LYS A 112 -0.56 -17.43 2.16
C LYS A 112 -1.05 -16.79 3.47
N GLU A 113 -1.16 -15.46 3.51
CA GLU A 113 -1.65 -14.69 4.66
C GLU A 113 -3.19 -14.58 4.68
N VAL A 114 -3.87 -14.77 3.54
CA VAL A 114 -5.32 -14.56 3.39
C VAL A 114 -6.13 -15.37 4.40
N SER A 115 -5.79 -16.65 4.58
CA SER A 115 -6.50 -17.55 5.51
C SER A 115 -6.58 -17.02 6.95
N GLY A 116 -5.55 -16.29 7.40
CA GLY A 116 -5.49 -15.70 8.74
C GLY A 116 -6.25 -14.38 8.88
N LEU A 117 -6.80 -13.84 7.80
CA LEU A 117 -7.52 -12.56 7.77
C LEU A 117 -9.02 -12.72 7.47
N LEU A 118 -9.46 -13.93 7.12
CA LEU A 118 -10.86 -14.20 6.80
C LEU A 118 -11.76 -13.88 8.01
N PRO A 119 -12.88 -13.16 7.81
CA PRO A 119 -13.84 -12.95 8.88
C PRO A 119 -14.42 -14.28 9.35
N ALA A 120 -14.56 -14.45 10.67
CA ALA A 120 -15.14 -15.66 11.24
C ALA A 120 -16.60 -15.82 10.80
N ASN A 121 -16.93 -16.99 10.24
CA ASN A 121 -18.28 -17.37 9.80
C ASN A 121 -18.91 -16.43 8.76
N LYS A 122 -18.12 -15.76 7.91
CA LYS A 122 -18.64 -14.95 6.79
C LYS A 122 -17.91 -15.28 5.50
N PHE A 123 -18.66 -15.27 4.41
CA PHE A 123 -18.18 -15.59 3.07
C PHE A 123 -18.59 -14.55 2.02
N SER A 124 -19.48 -13.62 2.37
CA SER A 124 -20.07 -12.62 1.48
C SER A 124 -19.90 -11.19 1.97
N PHE A 125 -19.70 -10.22 1.06
CA PHE A 125 -19.74 -8.80 1.37
C PHE A 125 -21.09 -8.34 1.89
N SER A 126 -22.19 -8.99 1.49
CA SER A 126 -23.53 -8.68 2.04
C SER A 126 -23.62 -8.93 3.56
N GLU A 127 -22.70 -9.69 4.14
CA GLU A 127 -22.61 -9.94 5.59
C GLU A 127 -21.65 -8.95 6.28
N ASP A 128 -20.79 -8.26 5.53
CA ASP A 128 -19.82 -7.28 6.02
C ASP A 128 -19.26 -6.38 4.91
N GLU A 129 -19.91 -5.24 4.68
CA GLU A 129 -19.53 -4.29 3.62
C GLU A 129 -18.30 -3.45 4.00
N ARG A 130 -17.91 -3.42 5.29
CA ARG A 130 -16.89 -2.50 5.83
C ARG A 130 -15.54 -2.62 5.13
N LEU A 131 -15.16 -3.83 4.72
CA LEU A 131 -13.90 -4.06 4.02
C LEU A 131 -13.93 -3.49 2.60
N LEU A 132 -15.07 -3.63 1.92
CA LEU A 132 -15.27 -3.07 0.59
C LEU A 132 -15.37 -1.53 0.66
N ASP A 133 -16.03 -0.99 1.67
CA ASP A 133 -16.10 0.46 1.94
C ASP A 133 -14.72 1.05 2.22
N ALA A 134 -13.91 0.38 3.04
CA ALA A 134 -12.55 0.81 3.33
C ALA A 134 -11.67 0.81 2.06
N ALA A 135 -11.80 -0.22 1.20
CA ALA A 135 -11.12 -0.24 -0.08
C ALA A 135 -11.62 0.85 -1.04
N SER A 136 -12.93 1.12 -1.05
CA SER A 136 -13.55 2.22 -1.82
C SER A 136 -12.92 3.56 -1.43
N ALA A 137 -12.91 3.87 -0.13
CA ALA A 137 -12.33 5.11 0.38
C ALA A 137 -10.86 5.24 -0.01
N LEU A 138 -10.06 4.17 0.15
CA LEU A 138 -8.65 4.18 -0.25
C LEU A 138 -8.47 4.37 -1.76
N CYS A 139 -9.30 3.75 -2.60
CA CYS A 139 -9.30 4.03 -4.03
C CYS A 139 -9.64 5.48 -4.36
N GLU A 140 -10.62 6.08 -3.67
CA GLU A 140 -10.99 7.49 -3.82
C GLU A 140 -9.84 8.44 -3.43
N PHE A 141 -9.03 8.07 -2.43
CA PHE A 141 -7.79 8.77 -2.08
C PHE A 141 -6.64 8.53 -3.07
N GLY A 142 -6.85 7.72 -4.11
CA GLY A 142 -5.88 7.48 -5.18
C GLY A 142 -4.93 6.31 -4.94
N PHE A 143 -5.22 5.44 -3.96
CA PHE A 143 -4.46 4.22 -3.78
C PHE A 143 -4.85 3.19 -4.86
N PRO A 144 -3.88 2.54 -5.54
CA PRO A 144 -4.19 1.53 -6.53
C PRO A 144 -4.76 0.27 -5.87
N TRP A 145 -5.85 -0.27 -6.42
CA TRP A 145 -6.58 -1.42 -5.88
C TRP A 145 -5.66 -2.55 -5.41
N ASN A 146 -4.80 -3.03 -6.30
CA ASN A 146 -3.90 -4.16 -6.08
C ASN A 146 -2.72 -3.91 -5.12
N ARG A 147 -2.70 -2.76 -4.44
CA ARG A 147 -1.75 -2.49 -3.35
C ARG A 147 -2.41 -2.06 -2.05
N ILE A 148 -3.74 -1.90 -2.02
CA ILE A 148 -4.46 -1.46 -0.81
C ILE A 148 -4.12 -2.36 0.38
N GLY A 149 -4.15 -3.67 0.19
CA GLY A 149 -3.86 -4.66 1.22
C GLY A 149 -2.39 -4.67 1.65
N ILE A 150 -1.46 -4.38 0.74
CA ILE A 150 -0.04 -4.22 1.05
C ILE A 150 0.15 -3.00 1.97
N GLU A 151 -0.39 -1.85 1.59
CA GLU A 151 -0.29 -0.61 2.36
C GLU A 151 -1.01 -0.71 3.71
N PHE A 152 -2.16 -1.40 3.75
CA PHE A 152 -2.87 -1.67 5.00
C PHE A 152 -2.10 -2.64 5.91
N SER A 153 -1.59 -3.76 5.37
CA SER A 153 -0.75 -4.71 6.12
C SER A 153 0.51 -4.04 6.66
N LYS A 154 1.15 -3.18 5.85
CA LYS A 154 2.25 -2.33 6.29
C LYS A 154 1.81 -1.42 7.43
N ALA A 155 0.75 -0.64 7.27
CA ALA A 155 0.22 0.23 8.32
C ALA A 155 -0.06 -0.57 9.62
N CYS A 156 -0.70 -1.74 9.55
CA CYS A 156 -0.92 -2.63 10.68
C CYS A 156 0.39 -3.14 11.32
N LYS A 157 1.43 -3.44 10.54
CA LYS A 157 2.76 -3.79 11.06
C LYS A 157 3.39 -2.60 11.79
N ILE A 158 3.31 -1.38 11.25
CA ILE A 158 3.78 -0.15 11.92
C ILE A 158 3.07 0.03 13.26
N VAL A 159 1.75 -0.15 13.26
CA VAL A 159 0.89 -0.08 14.44
C VAL A 159 1.27 -1.12 15.49
N LYS A 160 1.46 -2.39 15.10
CA LYS A 160 1.86 -3.48 16.01
C LYS A 160 3.22 -3.23 16.63
N VAL A 161 4.19 -2.75 15.85
CA VAL A 161 5.56 -2.49 16.32
C VAL A 161 5.63 -1.22 17.18
N LYS A 162 4.79 -0.22 16.90
CA LYS A 162 4.78 1.08 17.59
C LYS A 162 3.35 1.56 17.85
N PRO A 163 2.65 1.00 18.85
CA PRO A 163 1.25 1.35 19.15
C PRO A 163 1.05 2.83 19.51
N LYS A 164 2.10 3.52 19.97
CA LYS A 164 2.07 4.98 20.23
C LYS A 164 1.79 5.83 18.97
N VAL A 165 1.95 5.28 17.77
CA VAL A 165 1.58 5.94 16.51
C VAL A 165 0.07 6.05 16.37
N LEU A 166 -0.69 5.05 16.84
CA LEU A 166 -2.16 5.04 16.82
C LEU A 166 -2.79 5.99 17.84
N ASN A 167 -2.11 6.31 18.94
CA ASN A 167 -2.60 7.27 19.92
C ASN A 167 -2.57 8.72 19.41
N ARG A 168 -2.46 8.91 18.09
CA ARG A 168 -2.46 10.21 17.42
C ARG A 168 -3.68 10.27 16.52
N LYS A 169 -4.33 11.44 16.48
CA LYS A 169 -5.53 11.65 15.67
C LYS A 169 -5.22 11.42 14.18
N PRO A 170 -6.14 10.84 13.39
CA PRO A 170 -5.91 10.49 11.98
C PRO A 170 -5.46 11.67 11.12
N GLU A 171 -5.91 12.89 11.44
CA GLU A 171 -5.51 14.12 10.75
C GLU A 171 -4.01 14.40 10.89
N ILE A 172 -3.39 14.01 12.02
CA ILE A 172 -1.94 14.16 12.25
C ILE A 172 -1.16 13.18 11.36
N LEU A 173 -1.71 11.98 11.15
CA LEU A 173 -1.08 10.98 10.29
C LEU A 173 -1.15 11.42 8.82
N GLU A 174 -2.30 11.94 8.39
CA GLU A 174 -2.48 12.50 7.06
C GLU A 174 -1.51 13.66 6.79
N GLN A 175 -1.38 14.61 7.72
CA GLN A 175 -0.43 15.72 7.62
C GLN A 175 1.03 15.23 7.49
N LYS A 176 1.38 14.15 8.18
CA LYS A 176 2.72 13.54 8.07
C LYS A 176 2.97 12.93 6.70
N LEU A 177 2.02 12.13 6.22
CA LEU A 177 2.12 11.50 4.90
C LEU A 177 2.19 12.57 3.80
N ASN A 178 1.36 13.61 3.90
CA ASN A 178 1.39 14.74 2.96
C ASN A 178 2.74 15.45 2.96
N PHE A 179 3.33 15.76 4.12
CA PHE A 179 4.66 16.37 4.18
C PHE A 179 5.74 15.48 3.56
N LEU A 180 5.74 14.19 3.88
CA LEU A 180 6.76 13.26 3.39
C LEU A 180 6.69 13.10 1.86
N CYS A 181 5.50 12.90 1.31
CA CYS A 181 5.34 12.71 -0.13
C CYS A 181 5.59 14.00 -0.92
N HIS A 182 5.13 15.16 -0.43
CA HIS A 182 5.13 16.41 -1.22
C HIS A 182 6.33 17.30 -0.96
N GLU A 183 6.64 17.58 0.30
CA GLU A 183 7.74 18.49 0.64
C GLU A 183 9.08 17.77 0.59
N THR A 184 9.12 16.48 0.96
CA THR A 184 10.38 15.73 1.02
C THR A 184 10.73 14.93 -0.23
N GLY A 185 9.74 14.67 -1.10
CA GLY A 185 9.89 13.84 -2.30
C GLY A 185 10.14 12.36 -2.00
N VAL A 186 9.87 11.93 -0.77
CA VAL A 186 10.09 10.55 -0.31
C VAL A 186 8.91 9.70 -0.76
N SER A 187 9.19 8.58 -1.46
CA SER A 187 8.16 7.60 -1.82
C SER A 187 7.57 6.95 -0.57
N LEU A 188 6.29 6.59 -0.61
CA LEU A 188 5.67 5.75 0.42
C LEU A 188 6.40 4.41 0.57
N ASP A 189 7.02 3.89 -0.51
CA ASP A 189 7.87 2.69 -0.45
C ASP A 189 9.04 2.83 0.54
N TYR A 190 9.48 4.06 0.84
CA TYR A 190 10.54 4.29 1.82
C TYR A 190 10.06 4.04 3.26
N LEU A 191 8.76 4.18 3.53
CA LEU A 191 8.19 3.84 4.83
C LEU A 191 8.25 2.33 5.11
N ASP A 192 8.47 1.51 4.08
CA ASP A 192 8.72 0.07 4.24
C ASP A 192 10.08 -0.17 4.88
N ILE A 193 11.08 0.62 4.49
CA ILE A 193 12.45 0.53 5.01
C ILE A 193 12.53 1.14 6.40
N PHE A 194 11.81 2.25 6.63
CA PHE A 194 11.88 2.98 7.89
C PHE A 194 10.52 3.43 8.43
N PRO A 195 9.68 2.50 8.89
CA PRO A 195 8.35 2.80 9.42
C PRO A 195 8.37 3.64 10.69
N ALA A 196 9.46 3.57 11.45
CA ALA A 196 9.69 4.38 12.64
C ALA A 196 9.73 5.90 12.34
N LEU A 197 9.84 6.30 11.06
CA LEU A 197 9.74 7.71 10.66
C LEU A 197 8.44 8.35 11.17
N LEU A 198 7.33 7.61 11.11
CA LEU A 198 6.01 8.08 11.54
C LEU A 198 5.90 8.27 13.05
N CYS A 199 6.82 7.71 13.85
CA CYS A 199 6.85 7.89 15.30
C CYS A 199 7.37 9.26 15.73
N PHE A 200 8.14 9.94 14.87
CA PHE A 200 8.69 11.24 15.21
C PHE A 200 7.64 12.35 15.09
N ASN A 201 7.83 13.43 15.84
CA ASN A 201 6.94 14.59 15.81
C ASN A 201 7.14 15.34 14.48
N LEU A 202 6.04 15.65 13.78
CA LEU A 202 6.08 16.31 12.48
C LEU A 202 6.69 17.72 12.58
N GLU A 203 6.12 18.56 13.44
CA GLU A 203 6.49 19.98 13.58
C GLU A 203 7.81 20.17 14.33
N ASN A 204 8.07 19.36 15.36
CA ASN A 204 9.21 19.60 16.25
C ASN A 204 10.47 18.85 15.83
N ARG A 205 10.38 17.90 14.89
CA ARG A 205 11.54 17.05 14.54
C ARG A 205 11.68 16.78 13.06
N ILE A 206 10.63 16.31 12.40
CA ILE A 206 10.71 15.93 10.98
C ILE A 206 10.91 17.19 10.12
N LYS A 207 9.99 18.16 10.20
CA LYS A 207 10.03 19.42 9.43
C LYS A 207 11.32 20.22 9.66
N PRO A 208 11.72 20.55 10.91
CA PRO A 208 12.92 21.31 11.18
C PRO A 208 14.17 20.69 10.57
N ARG A 209 14.40 19.41 10.86
CA ARG A 209 15.64 18.73 10.44
C ARG A 209 15.69 18.49 8.94
N TYR A 210 14.56 18.19 8.31
CA TYR A 210 14.51 18.05 6.86
C TYR A 210 14.78 19.39 6.15
N ARG A 211 14.09 20.47 6.58
CA ARG A 211 14.26 21.80 5.96
C ARG A 211 15.68 22.33 6.14
N PHE A 212 16.27 22.12 7.32
CA PHE A 212 17.66 22.49 7.56
C PHE A 212 18.63 21.69 6.70
N TYR A 213 18.42 20.38 6.58
CA TYR A 213 19.23 19.55 5.69
C TYR A 213 19.12 19.97 4.22
N LYS A 214 17.90 20.28 3.75
CA LYS A 214 17.68 20.79 2.40
C LYS A 214 18.44 22.10 2.18
N TRP A 215 18.36 23.03 3.14
CA TRP A 215 19.12 24.28 3.11
C TRP A 215 20.64 24.05 3.07
N LEU A 216 21.17 23.12 3.89
CA LEU A 216 22.59 22.76 3.86
C LEU A 216 23.03 22.21 2.51
N THR A 217 22.15 21.43 1.87
CA THR A 217 22.40 20.85 0.54
C THR A 217 22.38 21.94 -0.53
N GLU A 218 21.41 22.85 -0.49
CA GLU A 218 21.30 24.00 -1.40
C GLU A 218 22.47 24.99 -1.24
N LYS A 219 23.02 25.13 -0.02
CA LYS A 219 24.23 25.91 0.25
C LYS A 219 25.53 25.24 -0.21
N GLY A 220 25.47 23.97 -0.64
CA GLY A 220 26.64 23.21 -1.09
C GLY A 220 27.58 22.77 0.04
N TRP A 221 27.13 22.81 1.30
CA TRP A 221 27.97 22.42 2.45
C TRP A 221 27.96 20.90 2.68
N CYS A 222 26.94 20.20 2.20
CA CYS A 222 26.86 18.74 2.31
C CYS A 222 27.66 18.04 1.21
N THR A 223 28.76 17.38 1.57
CA THR A 223 29.58 16.55 0.67
C THR A 223 29.02 15.15 0.45
N ARG A 224 28.12 14.69 1.33
CA ARG A 224 27.48 13.37 1.26
C ARG A 224 25.96 13.49 1.30
N ASN A 225 25.30 12.64 0.52
CA ASN A 225 23.84 12.52 0.52
C ASN A 225 23.38 11.67 1.72
N TYR A 226 22.61 12.28 2.62
CA TYR A 226 22.02 11.58 3.75
C TYR A 226 20.58 11.19 3.46
N SER A 227 20.19 10.01 3.94
CA SER A 227 18.78 9.61 3.96
C SER A 227 18.00 10.41 5.00
N ILE A 228 16.71 10.64 4.73
CA ILE A 228 15.81 11.32 5.68
C ILE A 228 15.76 10.60 7.03
N ALA A 229 15.81 9.26 7.03
CA ALA A 229 15.87 8.47 8.26
C ALA A 229 17.12 8.81 9.09
N SER A 230 18.29 8.89 8.46
CA SER A 230 19.54 9.21 9.17
C SER A 230 19.49 10.61 9.81
N ILE A 231 18.83 11.56 9.15
CA ILE A 231 18.70 12.94 9.64
C ILE A 231 17.69 13.02 10.80
N VAL A 232 16.53 12.39 10.65
CA VAL A 232 15.42 12.51 11.62
C VAL A 232 15.61 11.60 12.84
N ALA A 233 16.12 10.38 12.63
CA ALA A 233 16.15 9.33 13.66
C ALA A 233 17.28 9.50 14.68
N THR A 234 18.34 10.23 14.34
CA THR A 234 19.48 10.44 15.24
C THR A 234 19.12 11.27 16.47
N SER A 235 19.79 11.05 17.59
CA SER A 235 19.63 11.87 18.80
C SER A 235 19.99 13.34 18.53
N GLU A 236 19.50 14.29 19.34
CA GLU A 236 19.86 15.71 19.19
C GLU A 236 21.38 15.90 19.29
N LYS A 237 22.03 15.28 20.27
CA LYS A 237 23.50 15.31 20.43
C LYS A 237 24.23 14.82 19.18
N THR A 238 23.81 13.68 18.62
CA THR A 238 24.42 13.11 17.40
C THR A 238 24.15 13.97 16.18
N PHE A 239 22.96 14.55 16.08
CA PHE A 239 22.58 15.46 15.01
C PHE A 239 23.43 16.74 15.04
N VAL A 240 23.57 17.37 16.21
CA VAL A 240 24.39 18.58 16.40
C VAL A 240 25.87 18.31 16.11
N ALA A 241 26.41 17.19 16.61
CA ALA A 241 27.79 16.80 16.31
C ALA A 241 28.02 16.58 14.81
N ARG A 242 27.03 16.03 14.11
CA ARG A 242 27.09 15.82 12.66
C ARG A 242 27.08 17.13 11.89
N ILE A 243 26.22 18.08 12.23
CA ILE A 243 26.14 19.36 11.52
C ILE A 243 27.39 20.21 11.78
N HIS A 244 27.95 20.15 12.99
CA HIS A 244 29.25 20.75 13.30
C HIS A 244 30.37 20.16 12.41
N GLY A 245 30.37 18.85 12.21
CA GLY A 245 31.31 18.18 11.31
C GLY A 245 31.09 18.49 9.82
N ILE A 246 29.92 19.00 9.43
CA ILE A 246 29.66 19.48 8.06
C ILE A 246 30.22 20.90 7.89
N HIS A 247 29.85 21.81 8.80
CA HIS A 247 30.35 23.18 8.79
C HIS A 247 30.22 23.81 10.19
N PRO A 248 31.22 24.55 10.70
CA PRO A 248 31.16 25.15 12.03
C PRO A 248 29.96 26.10 12.21
N ASP A 249 29.64 26.92 11.19
CA ASP A 249 28.51 27.85 11.25
C ASP A 249 27.12 27.19 11.13
N ALA A 250 27.06 25.92 10.72
CA ALA A 250 25.79 25.20 10.59
C ALA A 250 25.08 25.05 11.94
N VAL A 251 25.84 24.90 13.04
CA VAL A 251 25.27 24.78 14.39
C VAL A 251 24.54 26.06 14.79
N LYS A 252 25.13 27.22 14.51
CA LYS A 252 24.53 28.52 14.80
C LYS A 252 23.22 28.71 14.04
N GLU A 253 23.26 28.47 12.73
CA GLU A 253 22.09 28.58 11.84
C GLU A 253 20.97 27.60 12.23
N TRP A 254 21.31 26.38 12.67
CA TRP A 254 20.34 25.42 13.19
C TRP A 254 19.56 26.00 14.37
N TYR A 255 20.24 26.53 15.39
CA TYR A 255 19.57 27.03 16.59
C TYR A 255 18.79 28.32 16.35
N GLU A 256 19.28 29.19 15.47
CA GLU A 256 18.64 30.48 15.18
C GLU A 256 17.36 30.36 14.35
N LYS A 257 17.34 29.48 13.33
CA LYS A 257 16.28 29.47 12.32
C LYS A 257 15.43 28.21 12.28
N TYR A 258 15.92 27.08 12.80
CA TYR A 258 15.27 25.78 12.57
C TYR A 258 14.93 25.03 13.86
N SER A 259 15.73 25.13 14.92
CA SER A 259 15.47 24.41 16.17
C SER A 259 14.25 24.99 16.88
N CYS A 260 13.38 24.12 17.40
CA CYS A 260 12.30 24.55 18.30
C CYS A 260 12.77 24.77 19.74
N SER A 261 14.02 24.43 20.06
CA SER A 261 14.60 24.51 21.41
C SER A 261 15.78 25.47 21.40
N LYS A 262 15.55 26.70 21.87
CA LYS A 262 16.63 27.69 22.04
C LYS A 262 17.63 27.17 23.09
N PRO A 263 18.95 27.37 22.89
CA PRO A 263 19.93 27.00 23.91
C PRO A 263 19.81 27.98 25.08
N GLY A 264 19.18 27.55 26.17
CA GLY A 264 19.10 28.34 27.41
C GLY A 264 17.90 27.97 28.28
N ASN A 265 18.10 26.98 29.17
CA ASN A 265 17.64 26.93 30.56
C ASN A 265 17.71 25.49 31.07
N ASN A 266 18.93 25.05 31.40
CA ASN A 266 19.14 24.14 32.51
C ASN A 266 20.17 24.83 33.40
N SER A 267 19.66 25.53 34.41
CA SER A 267 20.40 25.86 35.64
C SER A 267 20.01 24.82 36.69
#